data_AF-A0A3C1EQ45-F1
#
_entry.id   AF-A0A3C1EQ45-F1
#
_cell.length_a   1.000
_cell.length_b   1.000
_cell.length_c   1.000
_cell.angle_alpha   90.00
_cell.angle_beta   90.00
_cell.angle_gamma   90.00
#
_symmetry.space_group_name_H-M   'P 1'
#
loop_
_entity.id
_entity.type
_entity.pdbx_description
1 polymer ?
#
loop_
_entity_poly.entity_id
_entity_poly.type
_entity_poly.pdbx_seq_one_letter_code
_entity_poly.pdbx_strand_id
1 'polypeptide(L)'
;MLHSLILTCFLAAPVGAIPSTATLQGVDVFRSERLTAVKVSAVLGRKIARYVSLLNAGGPALKRAERLKAEMESQVRSLGDFAYVSLHVGRHVTASEYAITITFDVVDAQDAATRMPFGPRPMGRLGDPGKLLARWRRYAALGAAMRRRGDLIVERPACAGFYCPWLAQTEEVKAFDRSFAAEVPLHETALTRVLGEDSDPRKRAAAAYLISYSTDGKALAERLIRAASDPDPGVRSAALTVLADLATYARTPFVDPPRLLSALDYPSTQDRVNALAVFAGLVSTGGHKAYVASRASTQLLRLLRALDPSVRDLAYTLLGMVSGQDLAPQDFSGWEKWAAAVSSGTLPSDSSDAIHDR
;
A
#
# COMPACT_ATOMS: atom_id res chain seq x y z
N MET A 1 30.98 -7.30 10.76
CA MET A 1 31.30 -8.69 11.14
C MET A 1 30.06 -9.38 11.73
N LEU A 2 29.09 -9.71 10.88
CA LEU A 2 28.00 -10.64 11.17
C LEU A 2 27.67 -11.27 9.82
N HIS A 3 28.54 -12.17 9.38
CA HIS A 3 28.35 -13.02 8.20
C HIS A 3 28.55 -14.43 8.73
N SER A 4 27.61 -15.33 8.41
CA SER A 4 27.48 -16.71 8.90
C SER A 4 26.80 -16.84 10.26
N LEU A 5 25.51 -17.23 10.23
CA LEU A 5 25.06 -18.44 10.93
C LEU A 5 23.68 -18.88 10.40
N ILE A 6 23.53 -20.20 10.26
CA ILE A 6 22.29 -20.98 10.06
C ILE A 6 21.81 -21.12 8.60
N LEU A 7 22.48 -22.02 7.87
CA LEU A 7 21.88 -22.78 6.78
C LEU A 7 21.37 -24.12 7.38
N THR A 8 20.15 -24.11 7.93
CA THR A 8 19.47 -25.34 8.35
C THR A 8 18.96 -26.05 7.12
N CYS A 9 19.35 -27.31 6.94
CA CYS A 9 18.80 -28.22 5.94
C CYS A 9 17.28 -28.33 6.09
N PHE A 10 16.53 -27.61 5.25
CA PHE A 10 15.14 -27.96 4.97
C PHE A 10 15.16 -29.19 4.07
N LEU A 11 14.85 -30.35 4.66
CA LEU A 11 14.34 -31.50 3.90
C LEU A 11 13.20 -30.98 3.02
N ALA A 12 13.39 -31.04 1.70
CA ALA A 12 12.38 -30.69 0.73
C ALA A 12 11.18 -31.63 0.90
N ALA A 13 10.20 -31.21 1.70
CA ALA A 13 8.88 -31.82 1.65
C ALA A 13 8.39 -31.71 0.20
N PRO A 14 7.76 -32.76 -0.36
CA PRO A 14 7.19 -32.67 -1.70
C PRO A 14 6.25 -31.46 -1.72
N VAL A 15 6.51 -30.53 -2.64
CA VAL A 15 5.64 -29.38 -2.86
C VAL A 15 4.31 -29.95 -3.34
N GLY A 16 3.37 -30.14 -2.39
CA GLY A 16 2.01 -30.52 -2.71
C GLY A 16 1.44 -29.51 -3.70
N ALA A 17 0.65 -29.99 -4.66
CA ALA A 17 0.00 -29.10 -5.61
C ALA A 17 -0.82 -28.04 -4.85
N ILE A 18 -0.47 -26.76 -5.04
CA ILE A 18 -1.20 -25.65 -4.43
C ILE A 18 -2.67 -25.75 -4.89
N PRO A 19 -3.66 -25.66 -3.98
CA PRO A 19 -5.07 -25.72 -4.35
C PRO A 19 -5.38 -24.70 -5.45
N SER A 20 -6.08 -25.13 -6.50
CA SER A 20 -6.46 -24.25 -7.60
C SER A 20 -7.61 -23.30 -7.24
N THR A 21 -8.31 -23.55 -6.14
CA THR A 21 -9.44 -22.76 -5.65
C THR A 21 -9.12 -22.12 -4.31
N ALA A 22 -9.36 -20.81 -4.19
CA ALA A 22 -9.17 -20.12 -2.94
C ALA A 22 -10.33 -20.35 -1.96
N THR A 23 -10.01 -20.54 -0.68
CA THR A 23 -10.98 -20.65 0.41
C THR A 23 -11.22 -19.28 1.05
N LEU A 24 -12.48 -18.95 1.36
CA LEU A 24 -12.79 -17.75 2.13
C LEU A 24 -12.37 -17.95 3.59
N GLN A 25 -11.38 -17.19 4.06
CA GLN A 25 -10.93 -17.24 5.45
C GLN A 25 -11.82 -16.40 6.38
N GLY A 26 -12.35 -15.29 5.90
CA GLY A 26 -13.21 -14.44 6.72
C GLY A 26 -13.68 -13.17 6.04
N VAL A 27 -14.57 -12.49 6.75
CA VAL A 27 -15.13 -11.19 6.39
C VAL A 27 -14.79 -10.21 7.50
N ASP A 28 -14.32 -9.03 7.11
CA ASP A 28 -13.92 -7.95 8.01
C ASP A 28 -14.62 -6.64 7.63
N VAL A 29 -14.70 -5.71 8.59
CA VAL A 29 -15.17 -4.34 8.38
C VAL A 29 -14.13 -3.41 9.00
N PHE A 30 -13.46 -2.64 8.16
CA PHE A 30 -12.43 -1.73 8.64
C PHE A 30 -13.03 -0.39 9.08
N ARG A 31 -12.86 -0.06 10.36
CA ARG A 31 -13.09 1.27 10.95
C ARG A 31 -14.52 1.82 10.74
N SER A 32 -15.53 1.03 11.08
CA SER A 32 -16.88 1.53 11.33
C SER A 32 -17.32 1.18 12.75
N GLU A 33 -17.92 2.14 13.45
CA GLU A 33 -18.57 1.92 14.74
C GLU A 33 -20.00 1.40 14.55
N ARG A 34 -20.57 1.60 13.34
CA ARG A 34 -21.98 1.32 13.02
C ARG A 34 -22.18 0.00 12.27
N LEU A 35 -21.12 -0.53 11.68
CA LEU A 35 -21.13 -1.75 10.90
C LEU A 35 -20.08 -2.74 11.44
N THR A 36 -20.50 -3.98 11.66
CA THR A 36 -19.62 -5.06 12.12
C THR A 36 -19.56 -6.18 11.09
N ALA A 37 -18.48 -6.96 11.11
CA ALA A 37 -18.32 -8.16 10.28
C ALA A 37 -19.48 -9.17 10.46
N VAL A 38 -19.99 -9.30 11.69
CA VAL A 38 -21.15 -10.16 12.01
C VAL A 38 -22.40 -9.66 11.29
N LYS A 39 -22.70 -8.35 11.36
CA LYS A 39 -23.86 -7.75 10.67
C LYS A 39 -23.75 -7.89 9.15
N VAL A 40 -22.56 -7.64 8.58
CA VAL A 40 -22.30 -7.85 7.15
C VAL A 40 -22.52 -9.31 6.76
N SER A 41 -21.97 -10.26 7.52
CA SER A 41 -22.09 -11.69 7.22
C SER A 41 -23.54 -12.17 7.30
N ALA A 42 -24.31 -11.69 8.28
CA ALA A 42 -25.74 -12.01 8.41
C ALA A 42 -26.55 -11.52 7.19
N VAL A 43 -26.24 -10.32 6.68
CA VAL A 43 -26.99 -9.71 5.57
C VAL A 43 -26.52 -10.22 4.19
N LEU A 44 -25.21 -10.42 4.02
CA LEU A 44 -24.57 -10.66 2.72
C LEU A 44 -23.96 -12.05 2.55
N GLY A 45 -24.00 -12.94 3.55
CA GLY A 45 -23.25 -14.21 3.53
C GLY A 45 -23.43 -15.04 2.25
N ARG A 46 -24.66 -15.15 1.73
CA ARG A 46 -24.93 -15.85 0.45
C ARG A 46 -24.31 -15.14 -0.76
N LYS A 47 -24.34 -13.80 -0.80
CA LYS A 47 -23.72 -13.02 -1.88
C LYS A 47 -22.20 -13.12 -1.81
N ILE A 48 -21.63 -13.09 -0.61
CA ILE A 48 -20.20 -13.27 -0.36
C ILE A 48 -19.72 -14.65 -0.85
N ALA A 49 -20.42 -15.73 -0.48
CA ALA A 49 -20.07 -17.07 -0.94
C ALA A 49 -20.15 -17.19 -2.48
N ARG A 50 -21.19 -16.63 -3.10
CA ARG A 50 -21.32 -16.56 -4.55
C ARG A 50 -20.20 -15.73 -5.20
N TYR A 51 -19.83 -14.61 -4.59
CA TYR A 51 -18.78 -13.75 -5.07
C TYR A 51 -17.43 -14.49 -5.09
N VAL A 52 -17.07 -15.17 -4.00
CA VAL A 52 -15.86 -16.01 -3.93
C VAL A 52 -15.87 -17.11 -4.99
N SER A 53 -17.00 -17.79 -5.18
CA SER A 53 -17.13 -18.79 -6.25
C SER A 53 -16.89 -18.20 -7.66
N LEU A 54 -17.40 -17.00 -7.94
CA LEU A 54 -17.16 -16.29 -9.21
C LEU A 54 -15.70 -15.87 -9.37
N LEU A 55 -15.02 -15.48 -8.28
CA LEU A 55 -13.59 -15.16 -8.29
C LEU A 55 -12.74 -16.39 -8.63
N ASN A 56 -13.05 -17.54 -8.03
CA ASN A 56 -12.38 -18.81 -8.30
C ASN A 56 -12.62 -19.30 -9.74
N ALA A 57 -13.81 -19.07 -10.30
CA ALA A 57 -14.12 -19.44 -11.67
C ALA A 57 -13.32 -18.63 -12.72
N GLY A 58 -12.88 -17.41 -12.39
CA GLY A 58 -12.06 -16.58 -13.26
C GLY A 58 -12.72 -16.19 -14.59
N GLY A 59 -11.90 -15.76 -15.56
CA GLY A 59 -12.33 -15.50 -16.94
C GLY A 59 -13.59 -14.60 -17.06
N PRO A 60 -14.59 -14.99 -17.87
CA PRO A 60 -15.84 -14.23 -18.00
C PRO A 60 -16.64 -14.07 -16.70
N ALA A 61 -16.42 -14.94 -15.69
CA ALA A 61 -17.12 -14.85 -14.40
C ALA A 61 -16.71 -13.61 -13.60
N LEU A 62 -15.51 -13.05 -13.84
CA LEU A 62 -15.05 -11.82 -13.18
C LEU A 62 -15.98 -10.63 -13.47
N LYS A 63 -16.55 -10.52 -14.67
CA LYS A 63 -17.54 -9.46 -14.96
C LYS A 63 -18.80 -9.58 -14.11
N ARG A 64 -19.20 -10.82 -13.75
CA ARG A 64 -20.33 -11.06 -12.84
C ARG A 64 -19.93 -10.76 -11.40
N ALA A 65 -18.70 -11.11 -11.01
CA ALA A 65 -18.15 -10.78 -9.69
C ALA A 65 -18.17 -9.26 -9.47
N GLU A 66 -17.68 -8.45 -10.42
CA GLU A 66 -17.67 -6.99 -10.31
C GLU A 66 -19.07 -6.37 -10.14
N ARG A 67 -20.09 -6.91 -10.85
CA ARG A 67 -21.48 -6.48 -10.64
C ARG A 67 -21.96 -6.82 -9.23
N LEU A 68 -21.71 -8.05 -8.78
CA LEU A 68 -22.10 -8.49 -7.44
C LEU A 68 -21.38 -7.71 -6.33
N LYS A 69 -20.12 -7.31 -6.56
CA LYS A 69 -19.36 -6.40 -5.69
C LYS A 69 -20.09 -5.06 -5.54
N ALA A 70 -20.46 -4.42 -6.66
CA ALA A 70 -21.19 -3.14 -6.64
C ALA A 70 -22.55 -3.26 -5.92
N GLU A 71 -23.28 -4.36 -6.14
CA GLU A 71 -24.54 -4.65 -5.44
C GLU A 71 -24.33 -4.79 -3.92
N MET A 72 -23.30 -5.52 -3.49
CA MET A 72 -22.96 -5.69 -2.08
C MET A 72 -22.57 -4.36 -1.43
N GLU A 73 -21.74 -3.54 -2.09
CA GLU A 73 -21.39 -2.20 -1.60
C GLU A 73 -22.62 -1.30 -1.47
N SER A 74 -23.53 -1.32 -2.45
CA SER A 74 -24.79 -0.57 -2.38
C SER A 74 -25.67 -1.03 -1.21
N GLN A 75 -25.74 -2.34 -0.97
CA GLN A 75 -26.51 -2.87 0.13
C GLN A 75 -25.89 -2.50 1.48
N VAL A 76 -24.56 -2.52 1.61
CA VAL A 76 -23.88 -2.02 2.82
C VAL A 76 -24.16 -0.54 3.03
N ARG A 77 -24.12 0.29 1.97
CA ARG A 77 -24.48 1.72 2.06
C ARG A 77 -25.87 1.95 2.64
N SER A 78 -26.84 1.05 2.40
CA SER A 78 -28.19 1.16 3.00
C SER A 78 -28.28 0.75 4.48
N LEU A 79 -27.22 0.22 5.09
CA LEU A 79 -27.23 -0.25 6.48
C LEU A 79 -26.90 0.83 7.52
N GLY A 80 -26.55 2.04 7.08
CA GLY A 80 -26.13 3.15 7.92
C GLY A 80 -25.81 4.39 7.09
N ASP A 81 -25.47 5.47 7.78
CA ASP A 81 -25.04 6.71 7.12
C ASP A 81 -23.50 6.74 7.07
N PHE A 82 -23.00 6.45 5.87
CA PHE A 82 -21.59 6.25 5.56
C PHE A 82 -21.16 7.21 4.45
N ALA A 83 -20.01 7.87 4.64
CA ALA A 83 -19.39 8.70 3.60
C ALA A 83 -18.67 7.86 2.53
N TYR A 84 -18.25 6.65 2.88
CA TYR A 84 -17.54 5.74 1.99
C TYR A 84 -17.84 4.28 2.31
N VAL A 85 -17.99 3.48 1.26
CA VAL A 85 -18.06 2.02 1.33
C VAL A 85 -17.37 1.47 0.09
N SER A 86 -16.42 0.57 0.27
CA SER A 86 -15.80 -0.22 -0.79
C SER A 86 -15.53 -1.63 -0.29
N LEU A 87 -15.70 -2.61 -1.17
CA LEU A 87 -15.29 -3.99 -0.90
C LEU A 87 -13.86 -4.20 -1.42
N HIS A 88 -12.97 -4.63 -0.54
CA HIS A 88 -11.61 -5.08 -0.84
C HIS A 88 -11.53 -6.61 -0.77
N VAL A 89 -10.71 -7.20 -1.64
CA VAL A 89 -10.45 -8.64 -1.68
C VAL A 89 -8.96 -8.88 -1.54
N GLY A 90 -8.56 -9.41 -0.40
CA GLY A 90 -7.22 -9.94 -0.20
C GLY A 90 -7.13 -11.35 -0.79
N ARG A 91 -6.04 -11.64 -1.50
CA ARG A 91 -5.70 -12.99 -1.97
C ARG A 91 -4.30 -13.31 -1.49
N HIS A 92 -4.15 -14.42 -0.79
CA HIS A 92 -2.86 -14.85 -0.28
C HIS A 92 -2.65 -16.33 -0.58
N VAL A 93 -1.42 -16.64 -0.96
CA VAL A 93 -0.98 -17.99 -1.27
C VAL A 93 0.16 -18.31 -0.31
N THR A 94 0.00 -19.37 0.46
CA THR A 94 1.05 -19.97 1.28
C THR A 94 1.48 -21.31 0.67
N ALA A 95 2.45 -21.98 1.29
CA ALA A 95 2.87 -23.31 0.86
C ALA A 95 1.73 -24.35 0.93
N SER A 96 0.71 -24.13 1.77
CA SER A 96 -0.38 -25.08 2.03
C SER A 96 -1.76 -24.57 1.67
N GLU A 97 -1.93 -23.27 1.41
CA GLU A 97 -3.24 -22.66 1.30
C GLU A 97 -3.29 -21.59 0.21
N TYR A 98 -4.36 -21.60 -0.59
CA TYR A 98 -4.79 -20.44 -1.35
C TYR A 98 -6.05 -19.91 -0.69
N ALA A 99 -6.03 -18.65 -0.24
CA ALA A 99 -7.12 -18.10 0.53
C ALA A 99 -7.49 -16.68 0.10
N ILE A 100 -8.74 -16.34 0.42
CA ILE A 100 -9.37 -15.05 0.18
C ILE A 100 -9.81 -14.47 1.52
N THR A 101 -9.54 -13.19 1.73
CA THR A 101 -10.18 -12.35 2.75
C THR A 101 -11.06 -11.31 2.06
N ILE A 102 -12.17 -10.95 2.71
CA ILE A 102 -13.03 -9.86 2.25
C ILE A 102 -13.07 -8.81 3.33
N THR A 103 -12.75 -7.58 2.99
CA THR A 103 -12.83 -6.44 3.91
C THR A 103 -13.76 -5.39 3.31
N PHE A 104 -14.77 -4.97 4.06
CA PHE A 104 -15.52 -3.77 3.74
C PHE A 104 -14.82 -2.57 4.36
N ASP A 105 -14.20 -1.77 3.51
CA ASP A 105 -13.62 -0.49 3.87
C ASP A 105 -14.75 0.54 4.02
N VAL A 106 -14.96 1.02 5.23
CA VAL A 106 -16.07 1.94 5.56
C VAL A 106 -15.54 3.19 6.22
N VAL A 107 -16.17 4.33 5.91
CA VAL A 107 -16.02 5.58 6.66
C VAL A 107 -17.41 6.03 7.08
N ASP A 108 -17.66 6.06 8.39
CA ASP A 108 -18.89 6.61 8.94
C ASP A 108 -19.00 8.10 8.58
N ALA A 109 -20.20 8.61 8.33
CA ALA A 109 -20.37 9.99 7.85
C ALA A 109 -19.73 11.04 8.78
N GLN A 110 -19.75 10.80 10.10
CA GLN A 110 -19.10 11.65 11.10
C GLN A 110 -17.57 11.70 11.00
N ASP A 111 -16.96 10.66 10.43
CA ASP A 111 -15.50 10.52 10.31
C ASP A 111 -14.96 11.02 8.96
N ALA A 112 -15.85 11.46 8.06
CA ALA A 112 -15.48 11.82 6.68
C ALA A 112 -14.37 12.87 6.64
N ALA A 113 -14.47 13.91 7.48
CA ALA A 113 -13.52 15.02 7.49
C ALA A 113 -12.09 14.59 7.90
N THR A 114 -11.96 13.60 8.78
CA THR A 114 -10.66 13.17 9.32
C THR A 114 -10.06 12.01 8.52
N ARG A 115 -10.89 11.13 7.97
CA ARG A 115 -10.44 9.92 7.25
C ARG A 115 -10.42 10.07 5.73
N MET A 116 -11.08 11.09 5.20
CA MET A 116 -11.07 11.43 3.79
C MET A 116 -10.70 12.91 3.57
N PRO A 117 -9.55 13.40 4.09
CA PRO A 117 -9.09 14.78 3.90
C PRO A 117 -8.53 14.98 2.48
N PHE A 118 -9.29 14.57 1.47
CA PHE A 118 -8.87 14.58 0.08
C PHE A 118 -9.10 15.93 -0.56
N GLY A 119 -8.24 16.25 -1.53
CA GLY A 119 -8.40 17.45 -2.35
C GLY A 119 -9.66 17.41 -3.23
N PRO A 120 -10.07 18.57 -3.78
CA PRO A 120 -11.17 18.61 -4.75
C PRO A 120 -10.83 17.81 -6.00
N ARG A 121 -11.86 17.31 -6.70
CA ARG A 121 -11.68 16.63 -7.99
C ARG A 121 -11.10 17.58 -9.04
N PRO A 122 -9.93 17.27 -9.63
CA PRO A 122 -9.38 18.08 -10.71
C PRO A 122 -10.28 18.05 -11.95
N MET A 123 -10.36 19.18 -12.66
CA MET A 123 -11.25 19.36 -13.82
C MET A 123 -10.50 19.68 -15.13
N GLY A 124 -9.17 19.81 -15.08
CA GLY A 124 -8.36 20.16 -16.23
C GLY A 124 -8.37 19.07 -17.31
N ARG A 125 -8.00 19.47 -18.53
CA ARG A 125 -7.78 18.56 -19.66
C ARG A 125 -6.41 18.86 -20.24
N LEU A 126 -5.41 18.08 -19.86
CA LEU A 126 -4.04 18.30 -20.26
C LEU A 126 -3.63 17.27 -21.32
N GLY A 127 -2.64 17.65 -22.13
CA GLY A 127 -2.08 16.80 -23.18
C GLY A 127 -1.27 15.63 -22.62
N ASP A 128 -0.53 14.96 -23.50
CA ASP A 128 0.44 13.92 -23.15
C ASP A 128 1.87 14.49 -23.36
N PRO A 129 2.52 15.04 -22.31
CA PRO A 129 3.82 15.70 -22.43
C PRO A 129 4.86 14.74 -22.98
N GLY A 130 5.46 15.06 -24.14
CA GLY A 130 6.45 14.20 -24.79
C GLY A 130 5.95 12.79 -25.16
N LYS A 131 4.63 12.54 -25.18
CA LYS A 131 4.03 11.20 -25.30
C LYS A 131 4.42 10.24 -24.16
N LEU A 132 4.87 10.77 -23.02
CA LEU A 132 5.34 9.99 -21.88
C LEU A 132 4.22 9.19 -21.21
N LEU A 133 2.99 9.70 -21.12
CA LEU A 133 1.85 8.98 -20.54
C LEU A 133 1.46 7.76 -21.38
N ALA A 134 1.44 7.91 -22.72
CA ALA A 134 1.25 6.78 -23.62
C ALA A 134 2.39 5.75 -23.51
N ARG A 135 3.64 6.20 -23.37
CA ARG A 135 4.80 5.32 -23.19
C ARG A 135 4.74 4.58 -21.85
N TRP A 136 4.38 5.25 -20.76
CA TRP A 136 4.15 4.64 -19.45
C TRP A 136 3.11 3.53 -19.49
N ARG A 137 1.99 3.72 -20.19
CA ARG A 137 0.96 2.67 -20.33
C ARG A 137 1.50 1.40 -20.99
N ARG A 138 2.37 1.53 -21.99
CA ARG A 138 3.03 0.38 -22.64
C ARG A 138 4.01 -0.31 -21.67
N TYR A 139 4.83 0.48 -20.98
CA TYR A 139 5.74 -0.02 -19.94
C TYR A 139 5.00 -0.79 -18.84
N ALA A 140 3.89 -0.24 -18.34
CA ALA A 140 3.07 -0.90 -17.33
C ALA A 140 2.40 -2.19 -17.83
N ALA A 141 1.94 -2.21 -19.10
CA ALA A 141 1.37 -3.41 -19.72
C ALA A 141 2.43 -4.52 -19.88
N LEU A 142 3.66 -4.16 -20.29
CA LEU A 142 4.80 -5.07 -20.37
C LEU A 142 5.09 -5.70 -19.00
N GLY A 143 5.26 -4.87 -17.97
CA GLY A 143 5.52 -5.35 -16.62
C GLY A 143 4.41 -6.21 -16.03
N ALA A 144 3.14 -5.87 -16.29
CA ALA A 144 2.01 -6.71 -15.92
C ALA A 144 2.04 -8.08 -16.63
N ALA A 145 2.49 -8.13 -17.89
CA ALA A 145 2.66 -9.39 -18.62
C ALA A 145 3.79 -10.24 -18.04
N MET A 146 4.93 -9.61 -17.70
CA MET A 146 6.06 -10.27 -17.05
C MET A 146 5.67 -10.86 -15.69
N ARG A 147 4.95 -10.10 -14.86
CA ARG A 147 4.42 -10.58 -13.58
C ARG A 147 3.57 -11.84 -13.73
N ARG A 148 2.69 -11.88 -14.75
CA ARG A 148 1.84 -13.04 -15.01
C ARG A 148 2.62 -14.28 -15.43
N ARG A 149 3.80 -14.10 -16.03
CA ARG A 149 4.69 -15.21 -16.44
C ARG A 149 5.68 -15.62 -15.36
N GLY A 150 5.83 -14.83 -14.29
CA GLY A 150 6.83 -15.06 -13.25
C GLY A 150 8.22 -14.55 -13.61
N ASP A 151 8.33 -13.65 -14.61
CA ASP A 151 9.63 -13.16 -15.12
C ASP A 151 10.23 -12.01 -14.27
N LEU A 152 9.66 -11.72 -13.09
CA LEU A 152 10.18 -10.66 -12.21
C LEU A 152 11.27 -11.24 -11.31
N ILE A 153 12.37 -10.50 -11.15
CA ILE A 153 13.39 -10.84 -10.14
C ILE A 153 13.00 -10.22 -8.79
N VAL A 154 13.53 -10.81 -7.71
CA VAL A 154 13.26 -10.37 -6.33
C VAL A 154 14.19 -9.22 -5.92
N GLU A 155 15.42 -9.21 -6.44
CA GLU A 155 16.41 -8.19 -6.10
C GLU A 155 16.15 -6.89 -6.86
N ARG A 156 16.23 -5.76 -6.16
CA ARG A 156 16.07 -4.44 -6.77
C ARG A 156 17.31 -4.10 -7.61
N PRO A 157 17.18 -3.93 -8.93
CA PRO A 157 18.30 -3.50 -9.75
C PRO A 157 18.60 -2.00 -9.54
N ALA A 158 19.75 -1.55 -10.03
CA ALA A 158 20.04 -0.13 -10.14
C ALA A 158 18.94 0.56 -10.97
N CYS A 159 18.30 1.58 -10.39
CA CYS A 159 17.20 2.32 -10.99
C CYS A 159 17.69 3.71 -11.40
N ALA A 160 17.35 4.14 -12.62
CA ALA A 160 17.69 5.49 -13.10
C ALA A 160 16.83 6.59 -12.47
N GLY A 161 15.69 6.23 -11.89
CA GLY A 161 14.84 7.11 -11.08
C GLY A 161 14.78 6.67 -9.61
N PHE A 162 13.91 7.32 -8.85
CA PHE A 162 13.64 6.94 -7.46
C PHE A 162 12.71 5.72 -7.34
N TYR A 163 11.96 5.37 -8.40
CA TYR A 163 11.04 4.22 -8.42
C TYR A 163 11.13 3.45 -9.75
N CYS A 164 11.36 2.14 -9.68
CA CYS A 164 11.37 1.22 -10.82
C CYS A 164 10.46 0.01 -10.54
N PRO A 165 9.23 -0.05 -11.08
CA PRO A 165 8.20 -1.00 -10.66
C PRO A 165 8.47 -2.46 -11.03
N TRP A 166 9.18 -2.71 -12.13
CA TRP A 166 9.16 -4.04 -12.74
C TRP A 166 10.35 -4.92 -12.37
N LEU A 167 11.34 -4.39 -11.65
CA LEU A 167 12.56 -5.06 -11.17
C LEU A 167 13.35 -5.87 -12.23
N ALA A 168 12.83 -6.06 -13.43
CA ALA A 168 13.37 -6.92 -14.45
C ALA A 168 14.47 -6.22 -15.26
N GLN A 169 15.34 -7.03 -15.85
CA GLN A 169 16.55 -6.56 -16.52
C GLN A 169 16.56 -6.88 -18.03
N THR A 170 15.38 -7.11 -18.62
CA THR A 170 15.25 -7.28 -20.07
C THR A 170 15.65 -5.98 -20.78
N GLU A 171 16.19 -6.10 -21.99
CA GLU A 171 16.63 -4.93 -22.76
C GLU A 171 15.47 -3.98 -23.07
N GLU A 172 14.26 -4.51 -23.25
CA GLU A 172 13.05 -3.71 -23.47
C GLU A 172 12.70 -2.85 -22.24
N VAL A 173 12.72 -3.42 -21.03
CA VAL A 173 12.48 -2.68 -19.78
C VAL A 173 13.55 -1.60 -19.59
N LYS A 174 14.82 -1.96 -19.79
CA LYS A 174 15.96 -1.01 -19.72
C LYS A 174 15.83 0.12 -20.72
N ALA A 175 15.34 -0.16 -21.94
CA ALA A 175 15.12 0.88 -22.95
C ALA A 175 14.06 1.89 -22.53
N PHE A 176 12.97 1.45 -21.88
CA PHE A 176 12.00 2.36 -21.28
C PHE A 176 12.62 3.20 -20.16
N ASP A 177 13.37 2.57 -19.24
CA ASP A 177 14.00 3.27 -18.12
C ASP A 177 14.98 4.35 -18.59
N ARG A 178 15.82 4.05 -19.60
CA ARG A 178 16.74 5.04 -20.20
C ARG A 178 15.98 6.19 -20.86
N SER A 179 14.90 5.90 -21.58
CA SER A 179 14.06 6.93 -22.21
C SER A 179 13.39 7.82 -21.18
N PHE A 180 12.85 7.26 -20.09
CA PHE A 180 12.24 8.06 -19.02
C PHE A 180 13.27 8.92 -18.30
N ALA A 181 14.44 8.37 -17.97
CA ALA A 181 15.52 9.14 -17.34
C ALA A 181 15.99 10.33 -18.19
N ALA A 182 15.99 10.19 -19.53
CA ALA A 182 16.38 11.27 -20.43
C ALA A 182 15.26 12.31 -20.66
N GLU A 183 14.01 11.87 -20.80
CA GLU A 183 12.91 12.72 -21.29
C GLU A 183 12.02 13.30 -20.18
N VAL A 184 11.91 12.65 -19.02
CA VAL A 184 11.08 13.17 -17.91
C VAL A 184 11.58 14.54 -17.42
N PRO A 185 12.89 14.78 -17.20
CA PRO A 185 13.37 16.09 -16.77
C PRO A 185 12.97 17.24 -17.72
N LEU A 186 12.88 16.96 -19.02
CA LEU A 186 12.47 17.94 -20.04
C LEU A 186 10.99 18.30 -19.99
N HIS A 187 10.17 17.45 -19.35
CA HIS A 187 8.71 17.59 -19.27
C HIS A 187 8.18 17.61 -17.83
N GLU A 188 9.06 17.77 -16.85
CA GLU A 188 8.74 17.61 -15.43
C GLU A 188 7.64 18.57 -14.97
N THR A 189 7.69 19.84 -15.38
CA THR A 189 6.65 20.83 -15.06
C THR A 189 5.29 20.43 -15.64
N ALA A 190 5.25 19.99 -16.89
CA ALA A 190 4.02 19.58 -17.55
C ALA A 190 3.42 18.31 -16.91
N LEU A 191 4.25 17.33 -16.55
CA LEU A 191 3.83 16.13 -15.83
C LEU A 191 3.31 16.46 -14.42
N THR A 192 3.93 17.41 -13.73
CA THR A 192 3.47 17.88 -12.41
C THR A 192 2.09 18.53 -12.50
N ARG A 193 1.84 19.29 -13.57
CA ARG A 193 0.50 19.81 -13.86
C ARG A 193 -0.49 18.71 -14.15
N VAL A 194 -0.12 17.69 -14.95
CA VAL A 194 -0.98 16.51 -15.16
C VAL A 194 -1.35 15.87 -13.82
N LEU A 195 -0.38 15.65 -12.93
CA LEU A 195 -0.60 15.07 -11.60
C LEU A 195 -1.57 15.87 -10.72
N GLY A 196 -1.60 17.21 -10.81
CA GLY A 196 -2.45 18.04 -9.95
C GLY A 196 -3.78 18.47 -10.59
N GLU A 197 -3.85 18.56 -11.91
CA GLU A 197 -4.92 19.31 -12.60
C GLU A 197 -5.76 18.43 -13.56
N ASP A 198 -5.22 17.34 -14.12
CA ASP A 198 -5.94 16.59 -15.16
C ASP A 198 -7.11 15.79 -14.57
N SER A 199 -8.29 15.89 -15.20
CA SER A 199 -9.50 15.20 -14.77
C SER A 199 -9.44 13.68 -14.87
N ASP A 200 -8.56 13.12 -15.73
CA ASP A 200 -8.37 11.67 -15.86
C ASP A 200 -7.41 11.14 -14.77
N PRO A 201 -7.92 10.40 -13.76
CA PRO A 201 -7.08 9.85 -12.69
C PRO A 201 -6.01 8.89 -13.21
N ARG A 202 -6.22 8.24 -14.36
CA ARG A 202 -5.22 7.33 -14.94
C ARG A 202 -3.99 8.09 -15.44
N LYS A 203 -4.18 9.30 -15.99
CA LYS A 203 -3.07 10.17 -16.36
C LYS A 203 -2.35 10.70 -15.13
N ARG A 204 -3.10 11.09 -14.08
CA ARG A 204 -2.50 11.56 -12.81
C ARG A 204 -1.65 10.47 -12.16
N ALA A 205 -2.16 9.24 -12.05
CA ALA A 205 -1.40 8.11 -11.52
C ALA A 205 -0.16 7.79 -12.37
N ALA A 206 -0.27 7.81 -13.71
CA ALA A 206 0.88 7.66 -14.60
C ALA A 206 1.92 8.77 -14.41
N ALA A 207 1.47 10.01 -14.24
CA ALA A 207 2.36 11.15 -13.96
C ALA A 207 3.08 10.98 -12.63
N ALA A 208 2.42 10.52 -11.56
CA ALA A 208 3.05 10.23 -10.27
C ALA A 208 4.22 9.26 -10.40
N TYR A 209 4.07 8.20 -11.20
CA TYR A 209 5.17 7.27 -11.47
C TYR A 209 6.25 7.87 -12.37
N LEU A 210 5.88 8.60 -13.43
CA LEU A 210 6.86 9.18 -14.34
C LEU A 210 7.75 10.22 -13.67
N ILE A 211 7.20 11.08 -12.80
CA ILE A 211 8.01 12.08 -12.09
C ILE A 211 9.03 11.46 -11.13
N SER A 212 8.98 10.15 -10.86
CA SER A 212 10.02 9.46 -10.10
C SER A 212 11.39 9.47 -10.81
N TYR A 213 11.44 9.72 -12.12
CA TYR A 213 12.67 9.91 -12.89
C TYR A 213 13.19 11.37 -12.84
N SER A 214 12.62 12.22 -11.99
CA SER A 214 13.18 13.53 -11.67
C SER A 214 14.53 13.38 -10.96
N THR A 215 15.38 14.41 -11.07
CA THR A 215 16.67 14.49 -10.36
C THR A 215 16.55 15.15 -8.97
N ASP A 216 15.44 15.82 -8.66
CA ASP A 216 15.22 16.50 -7.38
C ASP A 216 14.31 15.68 -6.47
N GLY A 217 14.93 14.84 -5.63
CA GLY A 217 14.20 13.98 -4.69
C GLY A 217 13.35 14.75 -3.66
N LYS A 218 13.75 15.97 -3.29
CA LYS A 218 13.00 16.79 -2.33
C LYS A 218 11.76 17.39 -2.98
N ALA A 219 11.89 17.99 -4.16
CA ALA A 219 10.75 18.50 -4.91
C ALA A 219 9.79 17.37 -5.31
N LEU A 220 10.31 16.19 -5.64
CA LEU A 220 9.53 14.99 -5.89
C LEU A 220 8.69 14.61 -4.67
N ALA A 221 9.30 14.46 -3.49
CA ALA A 221 8.60 14.11 -2.26
C ALA A 221 7.44 15.08 -1.98
N GLU A 222 7.68 16.39 -2.09
CA GLU A 222 6.66 17.41 -1.88
C GLU A 222 5.45 17.29 -2.81
N ARG A 223 5.69 16.97 -4.09
CA ARG A 223 4.62 16.78 -5.07
C ARG A 223 3.83 15.50 -4.78
N LEU A 224 4.52 14.41 -4.42
CA LEU A 224 3.87 13.15 -4.11
C LEU A 224 3.11 13.18 -2.79
N ILE A 225 3.60 13.90 -1.76
CA ILE A 225 2.85 14.08 -0.50
C ILE A 225 1.51 14.79 -0.76
N ARG A 226 1.48 15.78 -1.67
CA ARG A 226 0.19 16.38 -2.09
C ARG A 226 -0.69 15.39 -2.84
N ALA A 227 -0.12 14.61 -3.76
CA ALA A 227 -0.85 13.59 -4.51
C ALA A 227 -1.34 12.41 -3.64
N ALA A 228 -0.70 12.18 -2.48
CA ALA A 228 -1.17 11.20 -1.50
C ALA A 228 -2.55 11.56 -0.95
N SER A 229 -3.02 12.80 -1.07
CA SER A 229 -4.38 13.22 -0.73
C SER A 229 -5.29 13.45 -1.96
N ASP A 230 -4.95 12.88 -3.13
CA ASP A 230 -5.81 12.94 -4.32
C ASP A 230 -7.17 12.27 -4.04
N PRO A 231 -8.29 12.80 -4.57
CA PRO A 231 -9.61 12.19 -4.39
C PRO A 231 -9.72 10.79 -5.00
N ASP A 232 -8.89 10.45 -5.99
CA ASP A 232 -8.85 9.13 -6.60
C ASP A 232 -7.87 8.17 -5.88
N PRO A 233 -8.33 6.98 -5.44
CA PRO A 233 -7.47 6.02 -4.73
C PRO A 233 -6.30 5.49 -5.58
N GLY A 234 -6.44 5.42 -6.91
CA GLY A 234 -5.35 4.98 -7.78
C GLY A 234 -4.19 5.97 -7.81
N VAL A 235 -4.48 7.27 -7.74
CA VAL A 235 -3.47 8.33 -7.67
C VAL A 235 -2.77 8.33 -6.31
N ARG A 236 -3.54 8.23 -5.21
CA ARG A 236 -2.97 8.11 -3.86
C ARG A 236 -2.05 6.90 -3.73
N SER A 237 -2.51 5.75 -4.21
CA SER A 237 -1.73 4.52 -4.24
C SER A 237 -0.41 4.72 -4.99
N ALA A 238 -0.44 5.26 -6.21
CA ALA A 238 0.76 5.55 -6.99
C ALA A 238 1.73 6.49 -6.25
N ALA A 239 1.22 7.55 -5.66
CA ALA A 239 2.03 8.51 -4.91
C ALA A 239 2.71 7.87 -3.68
N LEU A 240 1.95 7.14 -2.86
CA LEU A 240 2.45 6.45 -1.68
C LEU A 240 3.45 5.35 -2.04
N THR A 241 3.24 4.64 -3.15
CA THR A 241 4.20 3.64 -3.65
C THR A 241 5.55 4.28 -3.99
N VAL A 242 5.58 5.39 -4.72
CA VAL A 242 6.84 6.09 -5.06
C VAL A 242 7.48 6.68 -3.80
N LEU A 243 6.68 7.21 -2.87
CA LEU A 243 7.17 7.70 -1.57
C LEU A 243 7.81 6.58 -0.73
N ALA A 244 7.27 5.35 -0.77
CA ALA A 244 7.83 4.22 -0.02
C ALA A 244 9.22 3.84 -0.54
N ASP A 245 9.39 3.83 -1.86
CA ASP A 245 10.69 3.64 -2.50
C ASP A 245 11.67 4.77 -2.16
N LEU A 246 11.21 6.02 -2.20
CA LEU A 246 12.03 7.17 -1.81
C LEU A 246 12.48 7.07 -0.35
N ALA A 247 11.58 6.68 0.55
CA ALA A 247 11.88 6.51 1.97
C ALA A 247 12.87 5.36 2.25
N THR A 248 12.87 4.32 1.41
CA THR A 248 13.70 3.11 1.60
C THR A 248 15.07 3.23 0.95
N TYR A 249 15.15 3.81 -0.25
CA TYR A 249 16.34 3.72 -1.10
C TYR A 249 17.05 5.05 -1.36
N ALA A 250 16.45 6.19 -1.03
CA ALA A 250 17.17 7.46 -1.12
C ALA A 250 18.23 7.53 -0.01
N ARG A 251 19.42 8.04 -0.35
CA ARG A 251 20.50 8.27 0.63
C ARG A 251 20.06 9.16 1.79
N THR A 252 19.15 10.10 1.52
CA THR A 252 18.54 10.97 2.51
C THR A 252 17.03 10.96 2.27
N PRO A 253 16.21 10.47 3.21
CA PRO A 253 14.77 10.46 3.03
C PRO A 253 14.23 11.90 3.06
N PHE A 254 13.57 12.32 1.98
CA PHE A 254 12.95 13.64 1.85
C PHE A 254 11.47 13.66 2.25
N VAL A 255 10.97 12.56 2.79
CA VAL A 255 9.56 12.36 3.10
C VAL A 255 9.26 12.92 4.49
N ASP A 256 8.20 13.73 4.61
CA ASP A 256 7.72 14.34 5.85
C ASP A 256 6.62 13.48 6.51
N PRO A 257 6.96 12.59 7.48
CA PRO A 257 6.00 11.67 8.09
C PRO A 257 4.74 12.33 8.70
N PRO A 258 4.82 13.48 9.41
CA PRO A 258 3.64 14.22 9.85
C PRO A 258 2.54 14.42 8.81
N ARG A 259 2.91 14.69 7.56
CA ARG A 259 1.93 14.94 6.48
C ARG A 259 1.32 13.67 5.90
N LEU A 260 1.84 12.50 6.26
CA LEU A 260 1.39 11.20 5.77
C LEU A 260 0.73 10.35 6.85
N LEU A 261 0.74 10.78 8.12
CA LEU A 261 0.21 10.00 9.24
C LEU A 261 -1.25 9.58 9.03
N SER A 262 -2.09 10.47 8.47
CA SER A 262 -3.50 10.15 8.18
C SER A 262 -3.68 9.05 7.14
N ALA A 263 -2.68 8.81 6.27
CA ALA A 263 -2.77 7.78 5.23
C ALA A 263 -2.84 6.35 5.79
N LEU A 264 -2.36 6.14 7.04
CA LEU A 264 -2.56 4.88 7.77
C LEU A 264 -4.04 4.59 8.08
N ASP A 265 -4.90 5.61 8.03
CA ASP A 265 -6.33 5.53 8.32
C ASP A 265 -7.23 5.79 7.11
N TYR A 266 -6.64 6.00 5.93
CA TYR A 266 -7.38 6.19 4.69
C TYR A 266 -8.29 5.01 4.38
N PRO A 267 -9.41 5.26 3.67
CA PRO A 267 -10.45 4.29 3.42
C PRO A 267 -9.96 3.05 2.68
N SER A 268 -9.09 3.17 1.66
CA SER A 268 -8.69 1.99 0.88
C SER A 268 -7.62 1.17 1.60
N THR A 269 -7.76 -0.16 1.61
CA THR A 269 -6.68 -1.07 2.03
C THR A 269 -5.34 -0.75 1.36
N GLN A 270 -5.33 -0.45 0.07
CA GLN A 270 -4.08 -0.18 -0.65
C GLN A 270 -3.39 1.10 -0.17
N ASP A 271 -4.16 2.15 0.19
CA ASP A 271 -3.60 3.37 0.77
C ASP A 271 -2.85 3.03 2.06
N ARG A 272 -3.46 2.20 2.92
CA ARG A 272 -2.89 1.81 4.22
C ARG A 272 -1.65 0.94 4.07
N VAL A 273 -1.67 -0.05 3.17
CA VAL A 273 -0.48 -0.88 2.87
C VAL A 273 0.68 -0.01 2.36
N ASN A 274 0.42 0.90 1.42
CA ASN A 274 1.47 1.76 0.90
C ASN A 274 1.97 2.76 1.94
N ALA A 275 1.09 3.32 2.77
CA ALA A 275 1.47 4.19 3.88
C ALA A 275 2.35 3.45 4.89
N LEU A 276 1.97 2.22 5.29
CA LEU A 276 2.80 1.37 6.14
C LEU A 276 4.19 1.14 5.52
N ALA A 277 4.28 0.93 4.20
CA ALA A 277 5.56 0.77 3.52
C ALA A 277 6.42 2.05 3.54
N VAL A 278 5.80 3.24 3.41
CA VAL A 278 6.50 4.53 3.60
C VAL A 278 7.12 4.61 4.99
N PHE A 279 6.33 4.32 6.04
CA PHE A 279 6.81 4.39 7.42
C PHE A 279 7.86 3.32 7.72
N ALA A 280 7.74 2.11 7.17
CA ALA A 280 8.78 1.08 7.28
C ALA A 280 10.10 1.53 6.64
N GLY A 281 10.06 2.12 5.44
CA GLY A 281 11.23 2.70 4.79
C GLY A 281 11.90 3.78 5.64
N LEU A 282 11.10 4.72 6.16
CA LEU A 282 11.57 5.80 7.03
C LEU A 282 12.26 5.30 8.31
N VAL A 283 11.72 4.26 8.94
CA VAL A 283 12.29 3.68 10.16
C VAL A 283 13.53 2.84 9.84
N SER A 284 13.54 2.12 8.73
CA SER A 284 14.66 1.26 8.32
C SER A 284 15.94 2.03 7.98
N THR A 285 15.82 3.30 7.57
CA THR A 285 16.96 4.18 7.28
C THR A 285 17.50 4.89 8.53
N GLY A 286 17.05 4.49 9.73
CA GLY A 286 17.51 5.01 11.02
C GLY A 286 16.81 6.29 11.48
N GLY A 287 15.95 6.89 10.64
CA GLY A 287 15.19 8.08 10.98
C GLY A 287 13.84 7.78 11.64
N HIS A 288 13.26 8.79 12.31
CA HIS A 288 11.82 8.83 12.66
C HIS A 288 11.26 7.74 13.59
N LYS A 289 12.06 6.79 14.11
CA LYS A 289 11.59 5.73 15.02
C LYS A 289 10.73 6.26 16.17
N ALA A 290 11.23 7.25 16.91
CA ALA A 290 10.52 7.87 18.03
C ALA A 290 9.23 8.59 17.60
N TYR A 291 9.25 9.24 16.42
CA TYR A 291 8.07 9.88 15.86
C TYR A 291 6.98 8.85 15.56
N VAL A 292 7.32 7.75 14.86
CA VAL A 292 6.36 6.71 14.50
C VAL A 292 5.84 6.00 15.74
N ALA A 293 6.70 5.66 16.70
CA ALA A 293 6.29 5.05 17.97
C ALA A 293 5.26 5.92 18.71
N SER A 294 5.51 7.23 18.81
CA SER A 294 4.64 8.14 19.58
C SER A 294 3.39 8.58 18.84
N ARG A 295 3.42 8.71 17.51
CA ARG A 295 2.34 9.31 16.72
C ARG A 295 1.49 8.32 15.94
N ALA A 296 2.01 7.14 15.63
CA ALA A 296 1.32 6.15 14.81
C ALA A 296 0.91 4.88 15.56
N SER A 297 1.36 4.67 16.81
CA SER A 297 1.12 3.41 17.54
C SER A 297 -0.35 3.01 17.59
N THR A 298 -1.27 3.93 17.89
CA THR A 298 -2.71 3.63 17.90
C THR A 298 -3.21 3.12 16.54
N GLN A 299 -2.78 3.74 15.44
CA GLN A 299 -3.12 3.30 14.08
C GLN A 299 -2.50 1.93 13.78
N LEU A 300 -1.22 1.72 14.14
CA LEU A 300 -0.52 0.46 13.92
C LEU A 300 -1.19 -0.70 14.67
N LEU A 301 -1.59 -0.51 15.93
CA LEU A 301 -2.34 -1.52 16.71
C LEU A 301 -3.69 -1.87 16.09
N ARG A 302 -4.31 -0.91 15.40
CA ARG A 302 -5.55 -1.15 14.68
C ARG A 302 -5.29 -1.96 13.41
N LEU A 303 -4.26 -1.61 12.66
CA LEU A 303 -3.86 -2.31 11.43
C LEU A 303 -3.33 -3.73 11.71
N LEU A 304 -2.70 -3.95 12.87
CA LEU A 304 -2.31 -5.28 13.37
C LEU A 304 -3.52 -6.21 13.57
N ARG A 305 -4.73 -5.67 13.71
CA ARG A 305 -5.96 -6.46 13.83
C ARG A 305 -6.67 -6.70 12.50
N ALA A 306 -6.15 -6.15 11.40
CA ALA A 306 -6.76 -6.35 10.10
C ALA A 306 -6.74 -7.82 9.69
N LEU A 307 -7.80 -8.27 9.04
CA LEU A 307 -7.86 -9.64 8.52
C LEU A 307 -6.92 -9.84 7.31
N ASP A 308 -6.72 -8.81 6.50
CA ASP A 308 -5.80 -8.87 5.34
C ASP A 308 -4.34 -8.98 5.80
N PRO A 309 -3.64 -10.09 5.50
CA PRO A 309 -2.26 -10.30 5.90
C PRO A 309 -1.31 -9.20 5.41
N SER A 310 -1.56 -8.61 4.23
CA SER A 310 -0.71 -7.54 3.69
C SER A 310 -0.70 -6.28 4.54
N VAL A 311 -1.81 -6.01 5.25
CA VAL A 311 -1.91 -4.90 6.22
C VAL A 311 -1.35 -5.32 7.56
N ARG A 312 -1.83 -6.46 8.08
CA ARG A 312 -1.47 -6.95 9.42
C ARG A 312 0.02 -7.17 9.57
N ASP A 313 0.62 -7.92 8.65
CA ASP A 313 2.00 -8.39 8.78
C ASP A 313 2.98 -7.23 8.61
N LEU A 314 2.64 -6.23 7.79
CA LEU A 314 3.43 -5.00 7.65
C LEU A 314 3.27 -4.07 8.86
N ALA A 315 2.08 -3.99 9.45
CA ALA A 315 1.87 -3.28 10.71
C ALA A 315 2.63 -3.93 11.87
N TYR A 316 2.63 -5.27 11.94
CA TYR A 316 3.42 -6.04 12.89
C TYR A 316 4.92 -5.78 12.72
N THR A 317 5.42 -5.84 11.49
CA THR A 317 6.82 -5.54 11.16
C THR A 317 7.21 -4.15 11.64
N LEU A 318 6.39 -3.14 11.34
CA LEU A 318 6.66 -1.76 11.74
C LEU A 318 6.59 -1.58 13.26
N LEU A 319 5.65 -2.23 13.96
CA LEU A 319 5.60 -2.26 15.42
C LEU A 319 6.88 -2.84 16.03
N GLY A 320 7.37 -3.97 15.50
CA GLY A 320 8.66 -4.55 15.92
C GLY A 320 9.82 -3.57 15.71
N MET A 321 9.91 -2.94 14.53
CA MET A 321 10.96 -1.95 14.22
C MET A 321 10.96 -0.77 15.19
N VAL A 322 9.79 -0.21 15.52
CA VAL A 322 9.70 1.00 16.37
C VAL A 322 9.75 0.70 17.85
N SER A 323 9.33 -0.49 18.28
CA SER A 323 9.30 -0.88 19.69
C SER A 323 10.59 -1.54 20.17
N GLY A 324 11.29 -2.26 19.29
CA GLY A 324 12.37 -3.17 19.67
C GLY A 324 11.91 -4.39 20.49
N GLN A 325 10.59 -4.61 20.60
CA GLN A 325 10.00 -5.70 21.38
C GLN A 325 9.82 -6.96 20.53
N ASP A 326 9.93 -8.12 21.16
CA ASP A 326 9.64 -9.44 20.57
C ASP A 326 8.30 -9.97 21.10
N LEU A 327 7.23 -9.22 20.86
CA LEU A 327 5.87 -9.62 21.21
C LEU A 327 5.25 -10.37 20.04
N ALA A 328 4.48 -11.43 20.30
CA ALA A 328 3.77 -12.14 19.23
C ALA A 328 2.75 -11.22 18.51
N PRO A 329 2.45 -11.44 17.22
CA PRO A 329 1.48 -10.63 16.47
C PRO A 329 0.09 -10.54 17.13
N GLN A 330 -0.31 -11.61 17.82
CA GLN A 330 -1.59 -11.73 18.52
C GLN A 330 -1.57 -11.25 19.98
N ASP A 331 -0.42 -10.87 20.53
CA ASP A 331 -0.33 -10.32 21.89
C ASP A 331 -0.78 -8.85 21.93
N PHE A 332 -2.06 -8.63 21.64
CA PHE A 332 -2.63 -7.29 21.59
C PHE A 332 -2.50 -6.57 22.93
N SER A 333 -2.56 -7.27 24.06
CA SER A 333 -2.42 -6.68 25.39
C SER A 333 -0.99 -6.16 25.63
N GLY A 334 0.03 -6.95 25.26
CA GLY A 334 1.42 -6.51 25.32
C GLY A 334 1.66 -5.28 24.44
N TRP A 335 1.16 -5.31 23.20
CA TRP A 335 1.29 -4.21 22.26
C TRP A 335 0.57 -2.93 22.73
N GLU A 336 -0.61 -3.05 23.33
CA GLU A 336 -1.35 -1.92 23.92
C GLU A 336 -0.64 -1.29 25.11
N LYS A 337 -0.09 -2.12 26.01
CA LYS A 337 0.72 -1.64 27.14
C LYS A 337 1.95 -0.87 26.66
N TRP A 338 2.64 -1.39 25.64
CA TRP A 338 3.77 -0.70 25.03
C TRP A 338 3.35 0.65 24.44
N ALA A 339 2.29 0.69 23.63
CA ALA A 339 1.82 1.93 23.01
C ALA A 339 1.38 2.98 24.05
N ALA A 340 0.74 2.55 25.14
CA ALA A 340 0.38 3.41 26.26
C ALA A 340 1.63 4.01 26.92
N ALA A 341 2.65 3.19 27.20
CA ALA A 341 3.90 3.65 27.81
C ALA A 341 4.68 4.64 26.93
N VAL A 342 4.67 4.45 25.61
CA VAL A 342 5.26 5.40 24.64
C VAL A 342 4.52 6.74 24.71
N SER A 343 3.18 6.70 24.72
CA SER A 343 2.33 7.89 24.69
C SER A 343 2.42 8.72 25.98
N SER A 344 2.67 8.07 27.12
CA SER A 344 2.91 8.74 28.40
C SER A 344 4.34 9.23 28.60
N GLY A 345 5.25 8.98 27.65
CA GLY A 345 6.68 9.32 27.79
C GLY A 345 7.39 8.54 28.91
N THR A 346 6.80 7.43 29.36
CA THR A 346 7.31 6.62 30.47
C THR A 346 8.18 5.46 30.01
N LEU A 347 8.49 5.39 28.71
CA LEU A 347 9.49 4.42 28.25
C LEU A 347 10.84 4.74 28.88
N PRO A 348 11.57 3.74 29.39
CA PRO A 348 12.99 3.91 29.68
C PRO A 348 13.66 4.46 28.43
N SER A 349 14.41 5.56 28.57
CA SER A 349 15.20 6.12 27.48
C SER A 349 16.22 5.07 27.05
N ASP A 350 15.90 4.27 26.04
CA ASP A 350 16.86 3.30 25.52
C ASP A 350 18.00 4.06 24.84
N SER A 351 19.14 3.99 25.51
CA SER A 351 20.51 4.46 25.26
C SER A 351 21.11 4.22 23.85
N SER A 352 20.36 4.45 22.78
CA SER A 352 20.73 4.06 21.41
C SER A 352 21.22 5.19 20.49
N ASP A 353 21.36 6.43 20.98
CA ASP A 353 21.99 7.53 20.21
C ASP A 353 23.54 7.46 20.19
N ALA A 354 24.16 6.36 20.67
CA ALA A 354 25.62 6.20 20.71
C ALA A 354 26.25 5.55 19.45
N ILE A 355 25.54 5.46 18.33
CA ILE A 355 26.08 4.87 17.09
C ILE A 355 25.90 5.82 15.90
N HIS A 356 26.63 6.93 15.91
CA HIS A 356 27.05 7.62 14.69
C HIS A 356 28.32 8.44 14.98
N ASP A 357 29.43 7.74 15.18
CA ASP A 357 30.77 8.30 14.99
C ASP A 357 31.79 7.17 14.77
N ARG A 358 31.73 6.51 13.60
CA ARG A 358 32.84 5.77 12.98
C ARG A 358 32.64 5.65 11.48
#